data_AF-A0A1Y3MVR3-F1
#
_entry.id   AF-A0A1Y3MVR3-F1
#
_cell.length_a   1.000
_cell.length_b   1.000
_cell.length_c   1.000
_cell.angle_alpha   90.00
_cell.angle_beta   90.00
_cell.angle_gamma   90.00
#
_symmetry.space_group_name_H-M   'P 1'
#
loop_
_entity.id
_entity.type
_entity.pdbx_description
1 polymer ?
#
loop_
_entity_poly.entity_id
_entity_poly.type
_entity_poly.pdbx_seq_one_letter_code
_entity_poly.pdbx_strand_id
1 'polypeptide(L)'
;MFIIIFKLLFLFCFSKLICNIICVDIHNESEFIQYTENDKKEQILNIHGEIVINSIDTIIPAIKNITIIGSSKKESIIKFKNNNEPNIVFPSQCEYIFFENIHLIGNILFVDNKYINFKNVIYNGYFISEHTYRELDSKINIYECDFILPNISQGYEVINYDMDIYNSTFFGNDVYDAVMVKFESNMGYNNTIFINLSVFDGNYHNSAIHSSYSNTTIFTSIFQNTYNGEKLKGGGALTSINSYNNLYNVTFENNFSRYNGGSITFIDTYSTYITYGYFYNSTSGLKGNIFSAYGENNESNVVLREIYQYGNCTNHKYNVEGSIFSLTGPGYIYMKIYYGKNVCFGDAIHIEGDGKVGISGFYVEDIYSKYENSFIKTSNPETKGPNISITDCLLKNIYHNHEFYSALLISINSGIGRFEK
;
A
#
# COMPACT_ATOMS: atom_id res chain seq x y z
N MET A 1 -64.92 -14.10 7.50
CA MET A 1 -64.21 -13.94 8.78
C MET A 1 -62.75 -14.41 8.70
N PHE A 2 -62.49 -15.64 8.27
CA PHE A 2 -61.13 -16.22 8.19
C PHE A 2 -60.13 -15.40 7.34
N ILE A 3 -60.55 -14.90 6.18
CA ILE A 3 -59.71 -14.07 5.28
C ILE A 3 -59.31 -12.73 5.92
N ILE A 4 -60.18 -12.15 6.74
CA ILE A 4 -59.92 -10.86 7.42
C ILE A 4 -58.89 -11.07 8.53
N ILE A 5 -59.01 -12.16 9.29
CA ILE A 5 -58.04 -12.54 10.34
C ILE A 5 -56.66 -12.80 9.72
N PHE A 6 -56.60 -13.52 8.60
CA PHE A 6 -55.34 -13.82 7.93
C PHE A 6 -54.65 -12.55 7.38
N LYS A 7 -55.41 -11.62 6.81
CA LYS A 7 -54.89 -10.31 6.36
C LYS A 7 -54.36 -9.47 7.52
N LEU A 8 -55.06 -9.44 8.66
CA LEU A 8 -54.61 -8.73 9.86
C LEU A 8 -53.34 -9.36 10.44
N LEU A 9 -53.26 -10.70 10.46
CA LEU A 9 -52.07 -11.41 10.92
C LEU A 9 -50.88 -11.13 10.00
N PHE A 10 -51.09 -11.14 8.68
CA PHE A 10 -50.07 -10.81 7.69
C PHE A 10 -49.60 -9.36 7.85
N LEU A 11 -50.51 -8.40 8.05
CA LEU A 11 -50.16 -6.99 8.28
C LEU A 11 -49.37 -6.80 9.57
N PHE A 12 -49.73 -7.52 10.65
CA PHE A 12 -49.01 -7.49 11.92
C PHE A 12 -47.62 -8.14 11.83
N CYS A 13 -47.49 -9.22 11.07
CA CYS A 13 -46.19 -9.82 10.74
C CYS A 13 -45.36 -8.88 9.86
N PHE A 14 -45.97 -8.20 8.90
CA PHE A 14 -45.30 -7.21 8.04
C PHE A 14 -44.86 -5.97 8.84
N SER A 15 -45.69 -5.46 9.75
CA SER A 15 -45.33 -4.34 10.62
C SER A 15 -44.25 -4.71 11.65
N LYS A 16 -44.17 -5.98 12.05
CA LYS A 16 -43.04 -6.50 12.85
C LYS A 16 -41.79 -6.74 12.00
N LEU A 17 -41.93 -7.00 10.70
CA LEU A 17 -40.82 -7.12 9.74
C LEU A 17 -40.28 -5.75 9.31
N ILE A 18 -41.11 -4.70 9.35
CA ILE A 18 -40.65 -3.30 9.45
C ILE A 18 -40.11 -3.10 10.88
N CYS A 19 -39.09 -3.88 11.24
CA CYS A 19 -38.25 -3.62 12.37
C CYS A 19 -37.72 -2.19 12.25
N ASN A 20 -37.74 -1.48 13.38
CA ASN A 20 -37.34 -0.08 13.56
C ASN A 20 -35.89 0.20 13.11
N ILE A 21 -35.62 0.23 11.80
CA ILE A 21 -34.47 0.97 11.28
C ILE A 21 -34.85 2.44 11.43
N ILE A 22 -34.45 3.03 12.55
CA ILE A 22 -34.74 4.43 12.82
C ILE A 22 -33.71 5.23 12.02
N CYS A 23 -34.16 5.78 10.91
CA CYS A 23 -33.44 6.83 10.21
C CYS A 23 -33.67 8.15 10.94
N VAL A 24 -32.60 8.86 11.30
CA VAL A 24 -32.68 10.13 12.03
C VAL A 24 -31.86 11.16 11.29
N ASP A 25 -32.49 12.29 10.99
CA ASP A 25 -31.79 13.47 10.48
C ASP A 25 -31.06 14.16 11.64
N ILE A 26 -29.78 14.47 11.40
CA ILE A 26 -28.89 15.10 12.37
C ILE A 26 -28.53 16.48 11.85
N HIS A 27 -28.82 17.50 12.66
CA HIS A 27 -28.65 18.91 12.31
C HIS A 27 -27.55 19.60 13.12
N ASN A 28 -27.11 19.01 14.23
CA ASN A 28 -26.13 19.63 15.13
C ASN A 28 -25.35 18.57 15.93
N GLU A 29 -24.33 19.05 16.64
CA GLU A 29 -23.45 18.25 17.50
C GLU A 29 -24.21 17.49 18.60
N SER A 30 -25.15 18.14 19.28
CA SER A 30 -25.89 17.51 20.39
C SER A 30 -26.71 16.32 19.92
N GLU A 31 -27.37 16.44 18.76
CA GLU A 31 -28.10 15.35 18.14
C GLU A 31 -27.14 14.23 17.72
N PHE A 32 -26.01 14.57 17.09
CA PHE A 32 -25.02 13.57 16.67
C PHE A 32 -24.54 12.72 17.84
N ILE A 33 -24.14 13.34 18.95
CA ILE A 33 -23.67 12.65 20.15
C ILE A 33 -24.80 11.79 20.75
N GLN A 34 -25.98 12.39 20.98
CA GLN A 34 -27.12 11.69 21.57
C GLN A 34 -27.53 10.44 20.80
N TYR A 35 -27.56 10.52 19.46
CA TYR A 35 -27.99 9.39 18.63
C TYR A 35 -26.89 8.35 18.42
N THR A 36 -25.61 8.74 18.53
CA THR A 36 -24.48 7.81 18.41
C THR A 36 -24.26 6.98 19.68
N GLU A 37 -24.50 7.56 20.86
CA GLU A 37 -24.31 6.90 22.16
C GLU A 37 -25.55 6.15 22.67
N ASN A 38 -26.58 6.00 21.82
CA ASN A 38 -27.81 5.32 22.18
C ASN A 38 -27.62 3.79 22.17
N ASP A 39 -28.19 3.07 23.13
CA ASP A 39 -28.12 1.60 23.25
C ASP A 39 -29.11 0.89 22.31
N LYS A 40 -29.13 1.30 21.04
CA LYS A 40 -29.98 0.70 20.00
C LYS A 40 -29.23 -0.39 19.26
N LYS A 41 -30.00 -1.35 18.71
CA LYS A 41 -29.43 -2.40 17.86
C LYS A 41 -28.94 -1.86 16.51
N GLU A 42 -29.66 -0.93 15.90
CA GLU A 42 -29.37 -0.43 14.56
C GLU A 42 -29.81 1.03 14.44
N GLN A 43 -29.01 1.85 13.78
CA GLN A 43 -29.25 3.29 13.64
C GLN A 43 -28.67 3.82 12.33
N ILE A 44 -29.50 4.57 11.58
CA ILE A 44 -29.06 5.32 10.40
C ILE A 44 -29.07 6.81 10.77
N LEU A 45 -27.94 7.49 10.59
CA LEU A 45 -27.74 8.91 10.84
C LEU A 45 -27.61 9.63 9.50
N ASN A 46 -28.58 10.46 9.15
CA ASN A 46 -28.57 11.29 7.96
C ASN A 46 -27.98 12.67 8.28
N ILE A 47 -26.90 13.03 7.59
CA ILE A 47 -26.20 14.29 7.79
C ILE A 47 -26.56 15.26 6.68
N HIS A 48 -27.20 16.36 7.05
CA HIS A 48 -27.55 17.44 6.14
C HIS A 48 -26.70 18.68 6.46
N GLY A 49 -25.78 19.03 5.58
CA GLY A 49 -24.88 20.16 5.80
C GLY A 49 -23.67 19.84 6.67
N GLU A 50 -23.05 20.89 7.23
CA GLU A 50 -21.88 20.80 8.09
C GLU A 50 -22.28 20.70 9.58
N ILE A 51 -21.77 19.67 10.25
CA ILE A 51 -21.82 19.50 11.70
C ILE A 51 -20.41 19.67 12.25
N VAL A 52 -20.23 20.65 13.11
CA VAL A 52 -18.96 20.90 13.82
C VAL A 52 -19.07 20.38 15.24
N ILE A 53 -18.22 19.40 15.58
CA ILE A 53 -18.15 18.78 16.90
C ILE A 53 -17.02 19.45 17.69
N ASN A 54 -17.42 20.15 18.75
CA ASN A 54 -16.54 20.90 19.65
C ASN A 54 -16.15 20.11 20.89
N SER A 55 -16.86 19.00 21.18
CA SER A 55 -16.57 18.12 22.29
C SER A 55 -15.09 17.74 22.31
N ILE A 56 -14.49 17.85 23.50
CA ILE A 56 -13.15 17.35 23.78
C ILE A 56 -13.15 15.86 24.08
N ASP A 57 -14.32 15.32 24.46
CA ASP A 57 -14.48 13.92 24.83
C ASP A 57 -14.60 13.06 23.59
N THR A 58 -13.92 11.92 23.62
CA THR A 58 -14.03 10.87 22.60
C THR A 58 -15.44 10.28 22.60
N ILE A 59 -16.06 10.21 21.43
CA ILE A 59 -17.38 9.60 21.25
C ILE A 59 -17.23 8.08 21.21
N ILE A 60 -18.02 7.39 22.03
CA ILE A 60 -18.00 5.92 22.11
C ILE A 60 -19.39 5.38 21.78
N PRO A 61 -19.65 4.98 20.53
CA PRO A 61 -20.95 4.48 20.12
C PRO A 61 -21.35 3.22 20.90
N ALA A 62 -22.57 3.20 21.42
CA ALA A 62 -23.17 2.04 22.10
C ALA A 62 -24.05 1.19 21.15
N ILE A 63 -24.04 1.50 19.86
CA ILE A 63 -24.90 0.89 18.84
C ILE A 63 -24.20 -0.32 18.23
N LYS A 64 -24.96 -1.40 17.97
CA LYS A 64 -24.42 -2.58 17.28
C LYS A 64 -24.15 -2.35 15.78
N ASN A 65 -25.10 -1.75 15.06
CA ASN A 65 -24.96 -1.42 13.64
C ASN A 65 -25.19 0.08 13.42
N ILE A 66 -24.19 0.80 12.90
CA ILE A 66 -24.29 2.23 12.64
C ILE A 66 -24.01 2.53 11.17
N THR A 67 -24.84 3.40 10.60
CA THR A 67 -24.69 3.86 9.23
C THR A 67 -24.83 5.38 9.20
N ILE A 68 -23.79 6.07 8.74
CA ILE A 68 -23.72 7.53 8.66
C ILE A 68 -23.72 7.90 7.18
N ILE A 69 -24.79 8.55 6.73
CA ILE A 69 -25.03 8.85 5.31
C ILE A 69 -25.22 10.35 5.13
N GLY A 70 -24.53 10.91 4.14
CA GLY A 70 -24.76 12.27 3.67
C GLY A 70 -25.60 12.34 2.39
N SER A 71 -26.10 13.54 2.07
CA SER A 71 -26.69 13.83 0.75
C SER A 71 -25.62 13.79 -0.34
N SER A 72 -24.41 14.29 -0.03
CA SER A 72 -23.22 14.20 -0.88
C SER A 72 -21.96 14.45 -0.06
N LYS A 73 -20.81 13.91 -0.50
CA LYS A 73 -19.51 14.16 0.14
C LYS A 73 -19.04 15.63 0.07
N LYS A 74 -19.74 16.50 -0.65
CA LYS A 74 -19.42 17.94 -0.72
C LYS A 74 -20.24 18.78 0.26
N GLU A 75 -21.45 18.34 0.56
CA GLU A 75 -22.42 19.11 1.36
C GLU A 75 -22.54 18.58 2.78
N SER A 76 -22.43 17.25 2.96
CA SER A 76 -22.54 16.60 4.25
C SER A 76 -21.15 16.46 4.87
N ILE A 77 -20.89 17.22 5.93
CA ILE A 77 -19.57 17.29 6.57
C ILE A 77 -19.73 17.03 8.05
N ILE A 78 -18.96 16.09 8.60
CA ILE A 78 -18.74 16.00 10.05
C ILE A 78 -17.30 16.43 10.31
N LYS A 79 -17.14 17.46 11.14
CA LYS A 79 -15.84 18.06 11.44
C LYS A 79 -15.59 18.11 12.94
N PHE A 80 -14.58 17.40 13.39
CA PHE A 80 -14.07 17.49 14.75
C PHE A 80 -13.06 18.63 14.85
N LYS A 81 -13.14 19.42 15.93
CA LYS A 81 -12.18 20.53 16.17
C LYS A 81 -10.86 20.09 16.79
N ASN A 82 -10.86 19.03 17.60
CA ASN A 82 -9.68 18.54 18.30
C ASN A 82 -9.26 17.18 17.72
N ASN A 83 -8.23 17.14 16.88
CA ASN A 83 -7.81 15.93 16.17
C ASN A 83 -6.44 15.42 16.66
N ASN A 84 -6.13 15.64 17.94
CA ASN A 84 -4.88 15.15 18.55
C ASN A 84 -4.97 13.66 18.95
N GLU A 85 -6.18 13.17 19.21
CA GLU A 85 -6.51 11.81 19.63
C GLU A 85 -7.63 11.25 18.75
N PRO A 86 -7.99 9.96 18.86
CA PRO A 86 -9.21 9.43 18.26
C PRO A 86 -10.46 10.20 18.70
N ASN A 87 -11.21 10.72 17.73
CA ASN A 87 -12.46 11.44 17.96
C ASN A 87 -13.63 10.49 18.21
N ILE A 88 -13.65 9.37 17.49
CA ILE A 88 -14.62 8.29 17.66
C ILE A 88 -13.87 6.99 17.90
N VAL A 89 -14.25 6.27 18.95
CA VAL A 89 -13.78 4.90 19.20
C VAL A 89 -14.97 3.99 19.04
N PHE A 90 -14.99 3.18 17.99
CA PHE A 90 -15.98 2.13 17.78
C PHE A 90 -15.55 0.87 18.53
N PRO A 91 -16.19 0.54 19.66
CA PRO A 91 -15.84 -0.63 20.46
C PRO A 91 -16.39 -1.91 19.82
N SER A 92 -15.99 -3.07 20.35
CA SER A 92 -16.31 -4.39 19.80
C SER A 92 -17.80 -4.71 19.71
N GLN A 93 -18.65 -4.08 20.55
CA GLN A 93 -20.09 -4.21 20.42
C GLN A 93 -20.66 -3.60 19.13
N CYS A 94 -19.94 -2.66 18.49
CA CYS A 94 -20.31 -2.04 17.23
C CYS A 94 -19.81 -2.88 16.06
N GLU A 95 -20.53 -3.95 15.70
CA GLU A 95 -20.05 -4.93 14.73
C GLU A 95 -19.98 -4.37 13.29
N TYR A 96 -20.92 -3.50 12.88
CA TYR A 96 -21.05 -3.06 11.49
C TYR A 96 -21.12 -1.53 11.39
N ILE A 97 -20.20 -0.95 10.63
CA ILE A 97 -20.01 0.49 10.52
C ILE A 97 -19.97 0.90 9.05
N PHE A 98 -20.83 1.83 8.66
CA PHE A 98 -20.93 2.32 7.29
C PHE A 98 -20.85 3.84 7.24
N PHE A 99 -19.99 4.36 6.36
CA PHE A 99 -19.93 5.76 5.98
C PHE A 99 -20.20 5.88 4.48
N GLU A 100 -21.20 6.66 4.10
CA GLU A 100 -21.56 6.85 2.68
C GLU A 100 -21.86 8.30 2.34
N ASN A 101 -21.33 8.77 1.19
CA ASN A 101 -21.61 10.10 0.64
C ASN A 101 -21.34 11.24 1.63
N ILE A 102 -20.22 11.20 2.35
CA ILE A 102 -19.93 12.15 3.44
C ILE A 102 -18.46 12.60 3.42
N HIS A 103 -18.20 13.82 3.93
CA HIS A 103 -16.86 14.28 4.27
C HIS A 103 -16.67 14.20 5.79
N LEU A 104 -15.66 13.46 6.22
CA LEU A 104 -15.32 13.26 7.61
C LEU A 104 -13.94 13.88 7.88
N ILE A 105 -13.88 14.80 8.85
CA ILE A 105 -12.63 15.43 9.29
C ILE A 105 -12.42 15.11 10.77
N GLY A 106 -11.54 14.16 11.06
CA GLY A 106 -11.27 13.64 12.40
C GLY A 106 -10.66 12.25 12.36
N ASN A 107 -10.27 11.74 13.52
CA ASN A 107 -9.58 10.46 13.66
C ASN A 107 -10.51 9.40 14.24
N ILE A 108 -10.39 8.15 13.79
CA ILE A 108 -11.28 7.06 14.18
C ILE A 108 -10.46 5.85 14.64
N LEU A 109 -10.88 5.23 15.74
CA LEU A 109 -10.37 3.95 16.20
C LEU A 109 -11.46 2.89 16.09
N PHE A 110 -11.12 1.76 15.50
CA PHE A 110 -11.97 0.58 15.35
C PHE A 110 -11.37 -0.56 16.19
N VAL A 111 -12.13 -1.05 17.15
CA VAL A 111 -11.72 -2.12 18.07
C VAL A 111 -12.62 -3.31 17.86
N ASP A 112 -12.09 -4.38 17.27
CA ASP A 112 -12.78 -5.65 17.08
C ASP A 112 -14.12 -5.58 16.34
N ASN A 113 -14.26 -4.60 15.43
CA ASN A 113 -15.44 -4.48 14.58
C ASN A 113 -15.39 -5.53 13.46
N LYS A 114 -16.53 -6.07 13.03
CA LYS A 114 -16.57 -7.12 11.99
C LYS A 114 -16.49 -6.54 10.59
N TYR A 115 -17.19 -5.44 10.35
CA TYR A 115 -17.32 -4.90 9.01
C TYR A 115 -17.31 -3.38 9.02
N ILE A 116 -16.37 -2.79 8.29
CA ILE A 116 -16.21 -1.35 8.16
C ILE A 116 -16.26 -1.00 6.67
N ASN A 117 -17.12 -0.08 6.28
CA ASN A 117 -17.27 0.30 4.88
C ASN A 117 -17.32 1.80 4.66
N PHE A 118 -16.38 2.30 3.87
CA PHE A 118 -16.34 3.67 3.36
C PHE A 118 -16.73 3.64 1.89
N LYS A 119 -17.77 4.38 1.51
CA LYS A 119 -18.23 4.48 0.12
C LYS A 119 -18.48 5.92 -0.28
N ASN A 120 -17.77 6.39 -1.32
CA ASN A 120 -17.87 7.76 -1.78
C ASN A 120 -17.66 8.78 -0.64
N VAL A 121 -16.59 8.59 0.14
CA VAL A 121 -16.23 9.39 1.31
C VAL A 121 -15.00 10.24 1.02
N ILE A 122 -14.97 11.49 1.51
CA ILE A 122 -13.69 12.21 1.72
C ILE A 122 -13.34 12.05 3.19
N TYR A 123 -12.20 11.42 3.49
CA TYR A 123 -11.72 11.22 4.85
C TYR A 123 -10.44 12.02 5.08
N ASN A 124 -10.49 13.02 5.96
CA ASN A 124 -9.35 13.81 6.38
C ASN A 124 -9.03 13.52 7.85
N GLY A 125 -8.03 12.68 8.06
CA GLY A 125 -7.72 12.11 9.35
C GLY A 125 -6.99 10.78 9.20
N TYR A 126 -6.63 10.17 10.31
CA TYR A 126 -6.09 8.80 10.33
C TYR A 126 -7.11 7.85 10.95
N PHE A 127 -7.01 6.57 10.66
CA PHE A 127 -7.76 5.57 11.41
C PHE A 127 -6.86 4.40 11.79
N ILE A 128 -7.20 3.77 12.90
CA ILE A 128 -6.56 2.55 13.38
C ILE A 128 -7.67 1.50 13.49
N SER A 129 -7.44 0.31 12.93
CA SER A 129 -8.36 -0.82 13.01
C SER A 129 -7.62 -2.05 13.47
N GLU A 130 -7.98 -2.55 14.66
CA GLU A 130 -7.34 -3.72 15.26
C GLU A 130 -8.37 -4.80 15.55
N HIS A 131 -8.09 -6.01 15.07
CA HIS A 131 -8.83 -7.21 15.46
C HIS A 131 -7.94 -8.12 16.31
N THR A 132 -8.30 -8.27 17.58
CA THR A 132 -7.64 -9.10 18.58
C THR A 132 -7.83 -10.58 18.27
N TYR A 133 -9.02 -10.95 17.79
CA TYR A 133 -9.43 -12.34 17.64
C TYR A 133 -9.39 -12.82 16.20
N ARG A 134 -9.16 -14.13 16.11
CA ARG A 134 -9.00 -14.90 14.88
C ARG A 134 -10.37 -15.20 14.25
N GLU A 135 -11.16 -14.17 13.93
CA GLU A 135 -12.39 -14.35 13.14
C GLU A 135 -12.08 -14.18 11.64
N LEU A 136 -12.48 -15.15 10.82
CA LEU A 136 -12.18 -15.20 9.38
C LEU A 136 -12.97 -14.17 8.55
N ASP A 137 -13.87 -13.40 9.17
CA ASP A 137 -14.87 -12.60 8.47
C ASP A 137 -14.70 -11.08 8.71
N SER A 138 -13.60 -10.64 9.33
CA SER A 138 -13.34 -9.22 9.58
C SER A 138 -12.88 -8.51 8.31
N LYS A 139 -13.60 -7.46 7.88
CA LYS A 139 -13.34 -6.80 6.60
C LYS A 139 -13.48 -5.28 6.62
N ILE A 140 -12.57 -4.61 5.91
CA ILE A 140 -12.61 -3.17 5.61
C ILE A 140 -12.77 -2.96 4.11
N ASN A 141 -13.74 -2.14 3.73
CA ASN A 141 -14.00 -1.78 2.34
C ASN A 141 -13.85 -0.27 2.14
N ILE A 142 -13.08 0.13 1.13
CA ILE A 142 -12.84 1.52 0.75
C ILE A 142 -13.12 1.68 -0.75
N TYR A 143 -14.26 2.28 -1.09
CA TYR A 143 -14.76 2.36 -2.45
C TYR A 143 -15.07 3.80 -2.88
N GLU A 144 -14.45 4.25 -3.97
CA GLU A 144 -14.69 5.59 -4.55
C GLU A 144 -14.37 6.74 -3.58
N CYS A 145 -13.38 6.53 -2.70
CA CYS A 145 -13.05 7.46 -1.63
C CYS A 145 -11.80 8.29 -1.91
N ASP A 146 -11.71 9.43 -1.23
CA ASP A 146 -10.52 10.27 -1.17
C ASP A 146 -10.03 10.31 0.28
N PHE A 147 -8.87 9.71 0.56
CA PHE A 147 -8.28 9.62 1.89
C PHE A 147 -7.08 10.58 1.96
N ILE A 148 -7.14 11.54 2.88
CA ILE A 148 -6.15 12.61 3.04
C ILE A 148 -5.51 12.46 4.42
N LEU A 149 -4.20 12.24 4.45
CA LEU A 149 -3.48 12.13 5.72
C LEU A 149 -3.44 13.48 6.46
N PRO A 150 -3.68 13.49 7.77
CA PRO A 150 -3.43 14.65 8.61
C PRO A 150 -1.92 14.88 8.73
N ASN A 151 -1.46 16.09 9.02
CA ASN A 151 -0.04 16.44 9.08
C ASN A 151 0.67 15.91 10.36
N ILE A 152 0.65 14.59 10.54
CA ILE A 152 1.27 13.83 11.62
C ILE A 152 1.89 12.54 11.04
N SER A 153 2.71 11.83 11.82
CA SER A 153 3.37 10.60 11.34
C SER A 153 2.45 9.37 11.27
N GLN A 154 1.25 9.47 11.83
CA GLN A 154 0.29 8.35 11.93
C GLN A 154 -0.51 8.22 10.64
N GLY A 155 -0.49 7.02 10.04
CA GLY A 155 -1.26 6.69 8.84
C GLY A 155 -2.52 5.87 9.14
N TYR A 156 -3.04 5.23 8.10
CA TYR A 156 -4.11 4.24 8.19
C TYR A 156 -3.52 2.89 8.61
N GLU A 157 -3.79 2.46 9.84
CA GLU A 157 -3.28 1.20 10.38
C GLU A 157 -4.39 0.16 10.43
N VAL A 158 -4.10 -1.01 9.87
CA VAL A 158 -5.03 -2.13 9.79
C VAL A 158 -4.34 -3.41 10.18
N ILE A 159 -4.84 -4.02 11.25
CA ILE A 159 -4.27 -5.18 11.90
C ILE A 159 -5.31 -6.30 11.94
N ASN A 160 -5.02 -7.43 11.30
CA ASN A 160 -5.88 -8.62 11.23
C ASN A 160 -7.27 -8.38 10.60
N TYR A 161 -7.31 -7.67 9.47
CA TYR A 161 -8.51 -7.50 8.65
C TYR A 161 -8.20 -7.88 7.21
N ASP A 162 -9.17 -8.43 6.50
CA ASP A 162 -9.15 -8.33 5.04
C ASP A 162 -9.51 -6.91 4.61
N MET A 163 -8.89 -6.41 3.55
CA MET A 163 -9.12 -5.06 3.05
C MET A 163 -9.31 -5.05 1.52
N ASP A 164 -10.41 -4.44 1.07
CA ASP A 164 -10.61 -4.10 -0.34
C ASP A 164 -10.57 -2.59 -0.56
N ILE A 165 -9.69 -2.14 -1.45
CA ILE A 165 -9.59 -0.76 -1.93
C ILE A 165 -9.93 -0.73 -3.42
N TYR A 166 -10.96 0.02 -3.81
CA TYR A 166 -11.38 0.14 -5.20
C TYR A 166 -11.62 1.59 -5.60
N ASN A 167 -11.08 1.99 -6.75
CA ASN A 167 -11.31 3.29 -7.37
C ASN A 167 -11.14 4.47 -6.39
N SER A 168 -10.12 4.41 -5.54
CA SER A 168 -9.91 5.37 -4.44
C SER A 168 -8.56 6.06 -4.56
N THR A 169 -8.45 7.26 -3.99
CA THR A 169 -7.23 8.06 -3.98
C THR A 169 -6.75 8.28 -2.55
N PHE A 170 -5.45 8.08 -2.31
CA PHE A 170 -4.79 8.33 -1.03
C PHE A 170 -3.76 9.43 -1.22
N PHE A 171 -3.83 10.46 -0.37
CA PHE A 171 -2.94 11.61 -0.39
C PHE A 171 -2.09 11.65 0.88
N GLY A 172 -0.79 11.73 0.68
CA GLY A 172 0.19 11.98 1.72
C GLY A 172 0.09 13.38 2.33
N ASN A 173 0.95 13.63 3.31
CA ASN A 173 1.14 14.89 4.02
C ASN A 173 2.60 15.38 3.86
N ASP A 174 3.02 16.37 4.66
CA ASP A 174 4.37 16.93 4.63
C ASP A 174 5.30 16.30 5.70
N VAL A 175 4.86 15.24 6.39
CA VAL A 175 5.64 14.55 7.41
C VAL A 175 6.47 13.44 6.77
N TYR A 176 7.78 13.62 6.73
CA TYR A 176 8.71 12.59 6.26
C TYR A 176 8.61 11.29 7.08
N ASP A 177 8.89 10.17 6.42
CA ASP A 177 8.99 8.83 7.05
C ASP A 177 7.69 8.35 7.72
N ALA A 178 6.55 8.78 7.22
CA ALA A 178 5.25 8.18 7.52
C ALA A 178 4.80 7.22 6.41
N VAL A 179 3.98 6.23 6.78
CA VAL A 179 3.37 5.29 5.84
C VAL A 179 1.89 5.63 5.72
N MET A 180 1.36 5.73 4.50
CA MET A 180 -0.06 5.98 4.29
C MET A 180 -0.91 4.81 4.77
N VAL A 181 -0.64 3.59 4.31
CA VAL A 181 -1.36 2.39 4.73
C VAL A 181 -0.38 1.37 5.31
N LYS A 182 -0.58 1.04 6.59
CA LYS A 182 0.12 -0.03 7.28
C LYS A 182 -0.84 -1.20 7.46
N PHE A 183 -0.56 -2.31 6.80
CA PHE A 183 -1.40 -3.51 6.78
C PHE A 183 -0.65 -4.69 7.38
N GLU A 184 -1.05 -5.15 8.56
CA GLU A 184 -0.33 -6.21 9.28
C GLU A 184 -1.28 -7.35 9.62
N SER A 185 -0.79 -8.58 9.48
CA SER A 185 -1.44 -9.74 10.10
C SER A 185 -0.53 -10.39 11.11
N ASN A 186 -1.14 -11.15 12.01
CA ASN A 186 -0.40 -12.03 12.91
C ASN A 186 0.30 -13.15 12.13
N MET A 187 1.49 -13.56 12.59
CA MET A 187 2.26 -14.64 12.00
C MET A 187 1.41 -15.92 11.85
N GLY A 188 1.40 -16.49 10.64
CA GLY A 188 0.60 -17.67 10.30
C GLY A 188 -0.80 -17.38 9.75
N TYR A 189 -1.18 -16.10 9.67
CA TYR A 189 -2.33 -15.62 8.92
C TYR A 189 -1.84 -14.66 7.86
N ASN A 190 -2.36 -14.83 6.66
CA ASN A 190 -2.13 -13.88 5.59
C ASN A 190 -3.49 -13.30 5.23
N ASN A 191 -3.92 -12.28 5.98
CA ASN A 191 -5.08 -11.51 5.56
C ASN A 191 -4.80 -10.88 4.19
N THR A 192 -5.89 -10.68 3.45
CA THR A 192 -5.81 -10.23 2.07
C THR A 192 -5.99 -8.73 1.99
N ILE A 193 -5.06 -8.05 1.33
CA ILE A 193 -5.26 -6.68 0.86
C ILE A 193 -5.38 -6.70 -0.66
N PHE A 194 -6.55 -6.28 -1.15
CA PHE A 194 -6.87 -6.19 -2.57
C PHE A 194 -7.02 -4.73 -2.97
N ILE A 195 -6.24 -4.28 -3.94
CA ILE A 195 -6.22 -2.89 -4.41
C ILE A 195 -6.44 -2.87 -5.92
N ASN A 196 -7.40 -2.08 -6.37
CA ASN A 196 -7.69 -1.97 -7.79
C ASN A 196 -8.12 -0.55 -8.21
N LEU A 197 -7.69 -0.12 -9.40
CA LEU A 197 -8.02 1.19 -9.99
C LEU A 197 -7.75 2.37 -9.04
N SER A 198 -6.75 2.26 -8.17
CA SER A 198 -6.52 3.24 -7.10
C SER A 198 -5.21 3.99 -7.28
N VAL A 199 -5.12 5.17 -6.68
CA VAL A 199 -3.97 6.06 -6.76
C VAL A 199 -3.45 6.37 -5.36
N PHE A 200 -2.14 6.27 -5.18
CA PHE A 200 -1.44 6.64 -3.95
C PHE A 200 -0.41 7.71 -4.28
N ASP A 201 -0.62 8.92 -3.78
CA ASP A 201 0.29 10.05 -3.94
C ASP A 201 0.98 10.36 -2.61
N GLY A 202 2.26 10.03 -2.48
CA GLY A 202 3.00 10.20 -1.24
C GLY A 202 3.51 11.62 -0.99
N ASN A 203 3.21 12.58 -1.88
CA ASN A 203 3.62 13.98 -1.76
C ASN A 203 5.15 14.19 -1.57
N TYR A 204 5.99 13.23 -1.99
CA TYR A 204 7.44 13.15 -1.77
C TYR A 204 7.89 13.04 -0.29
N HIS A 205 6.98 12.74 0.63
CA HIS A 205 7.28 12.65 2.06
C HIS A 205 6.89 11.30 2.67
N ASN A 206 5.88 10.64 2.11
CA ASN A 206 5.32 9.42 2.68
C ASN A 206 5.51 8.20 1.78
N SER A 207 5.64 7.06 2.43
CA SER A 207 5.57 5.77 1.75
C SER A 207 4.11 5.37 1.59
N ALA A 208 3.76 4.65 0.52
CA ALA A 208 2.36 4.33 0.30
C ALA A 208 1.88 3.15 1.14
N ILE A 209 2.48 1.97 0.97
CA ILE A 209 2.01 0.75 1.61
C ILE A 209 3.16 0.03 2.31
N HIS A 210 2.95 -0.31 3.57
CA HIS A 210 3.74 -1.28 4.30
C HIS A 210 2.85 -2.48 4.62
N SER A 211 3.17 -3.66 4.10
CA SER A 211 2.44 -4.89 4.41
C SER A 211 3.33 -5.94 5.06
N SER A 212 2.80 -6.61 6.09
CA SER A 212 3.48 -7.71 6.78
C SER A 212 2.55 -8.89 7.01
N TYR A 213 3.04 -10.12 6.78
CA TYR A 213 2.25 -11.36 6.87
C TYR A 213 0.94 -11.25 6.09
N SER A 214 1.02 -11.01 4.78
CA SER A 214 -0.16 -10.65 3.98
C SER A 214 -0.25 -11.42 2.66
N ASN A 215 -1.47 -11.47 2.12
CA ASN A 215 -1.73 -11.76 0.71
C ASN A 215 -2.05 -10.44 -0.01
N THR A 216 -1.04 -9.80 -0.59
CA THR A 216 -1.18 -8.50 -1.25
C THR A 216 -1.46 -8.69 -2.74
N THR A 217 -2.58 -8.14 -3.23
CA THR A 217 -2.94 -8.16 -4.65
C THR A 217 -3.26 -6.76 -5.15
N ILE A 218 -2.57 -6.30 -6.21
CA ILE A 218 -2.69 -4.94 -6.75
C ILE A 218 -2.91 -4.99 -8.26
N PHE A 219 -3.99 -4.37 -8.73
CA PHE A 219 -4.38 -4.30 -10.14
C PHE A 219 -4.52 -2.85 -10.61
N THR A 220 -4.01 -2.53 -11.80
CA THR A 220 -4.32 -1.28 -12.53
C THR A 220 -4.28 -0.03 -11.63
N SER A 221 -3.24 0.09 -10.81
CA SER A 221 -3.12 1.13 -9.78
C SER A 221 -1.81 1.91 -9.96
N ILE A 222 -1.78 3.13 -9.43
CA ILE A 222 -0.67 4.08 -9.60
C ILE A 222 -0.12 4.47 -8.23
N PHE A 223 1.20 4.40 -8.09
CA PHE A 223 1.93 4.90 -6.93
C PHE A 223 2.86 6.01 -7.39
N GLN A 224 2.61 7.24 -6.96
CA GLN A 224 3.33 8.40 -7.43
C GLN A 224 3.90 9.24 -6.29
N ASN A 225 5.02 9.89 -6.55
CA ASN A 225 5.68 10.83 -5.64
C ASN A 225 5.85 10.23 -4.23
N THR A 226 6.13 8.93 -4.11
CA THR A 226 6.28 8.30 -2.79
C THR A 226 7.71 8.37 -2.31
N TYR A 227 7.89 8.40 -0.98
CA TYR A 227 9.18 8.57 -0.34
C TYR A 227 9.34 7.61 0.84
N ASN A 228 10.52 7.00 0.98
CA ASN A 228 10.89 6.21 2.16
C ASN A 228 12.29 6.61 2.63
N GLY A 229 12.43 7.10 3.85
CA GLY A 229 13.73 7.44 4.42
C GLY A 229 14.32 6.33 5.28
N GLU A 230 15.44 6.66 5.93
CA GLU A 230 16.29 5.70 6.64
C GLU A 230 15.60 5.03 7.84
N LYS A 231 14.56 5.67 8.41
CA LYS A 231 13.82 5.13 9.55
C LYS A 231 12.98 3.91 9.17
N LEU A 232 12.37 3.93 7.99
CA LEU A 232 11.44 2.88 7.54
C LEU A 232 12.15 1.73 6.82
N LYS A 233 13.32 1.99 6.21
CA LYS A 233 14.16 0.98 5.53
C LYS A 233 13.39 0.14 4.50
N GLY A 234 12.50 0.78 3.76
CA GLY A 234 11.60 0.16 2.81
C GLY A 234 11.67 0.77 1.42
N GLY A 235 10.77 0.33 0.54
CA GLY A 235 10.57 0.97 -0.74
C GLY A 235 9.68 2.19 -0.66
N GLY A 236 9.84 3.14 -1.60
CA GLY A 236 9.04 4.36 -1.63
C GLY A 236 7.54 4.07 -1.68
N ALA A 237 7.12 3.22 -2.62
CA ALA A 237 5.71 2.90 -2.81
C ALA A 237 5.27 1.71 -1.96
N LEU A 238 6.02 0.60 -2.02
CA LEU A 238 5.59 -0.65 -1.39
C LEU A 238 6.74 -1.28 -0.62
N THR A 239 6.47 -1.65 0.63
CA THR A 239 7.31 -2.55 1.42
C THR A 239 6.47 -3.75 1.81
N SER A 240 6.94 -4.96 1.52
CA SER A 240 6.21 -6.20 1.78
C SER A 240 7.12 -7.21 2.46
N ILE A 241 6.68 -7.67 3.65
CA ILE A 241 7.46 -8.52 4.55
C ILE A 241 6.70 -9.82 4.79
N ASN A 242 7.36 -10.99 4.68
CA ASN A 242 6.76 -12.30 4.95
C ASN A 242 5.40 -12.50 4.26
N SER A 243 5.31 -12.14 2.97
CA SER A 243 4.03 -12.00 2.27
C SER A 243 4.00 -12.71 0.91
N TYR A 244 2.79 -12.97 0.42
CA TYR A 244 2.51 -13.31 -0.98
C TYR A 244 2.09 -12.04 -1.72
N ASN A 245 2.65 -11.80 -2.90
CA ASN A 245 2.39 -10.58 -3.67
C ASN A 245 2.01 -10.90 -5.11
N ASN A 246 0.95 -10.27 -5.62
CA ASN A 246 0.56 -10.34 -7.02
C ASN A 246 0.22 -8.94 -7.54
N LEU A 247 1.09 -8.39 -8.39
CA LEU A 247 0.96 -7.07 -8.97
C LEU A 247 0.76 -7.20 -10.49
N TYR A 248 -0.32 -6.62 -11.00
CA TYR A 248 -0.63 -6.66 -12.42
C TYR A 248 -1.04 -5.29 -12.96
N ASN A 249 -0.37 -4.86 -14.03
CA ASN A 249 -0.61 -3.58 -14.69
C ASN A 249 -0.48 -2.40 -13.70
N VAL A 250 0.65 -2.33 -12.99
CA VAL A 250 0.88 -1.33 -11.92
C VAL A 250 1.92 -0.31 -12.38
N THR A 251 1.66 0.96 -12.08
CA THR A 251 2.54 2.07 -12.44
C THR A 251 3.16 2.71 -11.19
N PHE A 252 4.46 3.02 -11.28
CA PHE A 252 5.25 3.65 -10.23
C PHE A 252 5.92 4.89 -10.82
N GLU A 253 5.62 6.09 -10.30
CA GLU A 253 6.10 7.36 -10.86
C GLU A 253 6.80 8.23 -9.82
N ASN A 254 8.03 8.67 -10.09
CA ASN A 254 8.79 9.59 -9.23
C ASN A 254 8.90 9.11 -7.77
N ASN A 255 9.09 7.81 -7.58
CA ASN A 255 9.22 7.20 -6.25
C ASN A 255 10.69 7.16 -5.82
N PHE A 256 10.95 7.50 -4.56
CA PHE A 256 12.30 7.52 -4.00
C PHE A 256 12.40 6.76 -2.68
N SER A 257 13.48 6.00 -2.51
CA SER A 257 13.88 5.46 -1.21
C SER A 257 15.31 5.90 -0.90
N ARG A 258 15.59 6.40 0.31
CA ARG A 258 16.98 6.59 0.76
C ARG A 258 17.72 5.27 0.97
N TYR A 259 16.99 4.17 1.12
CA TYR A 259 17.54 2.85 1.38
C TYR A 259 17.50 2.00 0.09
N ASN A 260 16.99 0.77 0.19
CA ASN A 260 16.84 -0.14 -0.94
C ASN A 260 15.44 -0.04 -1.57
N GLY A 261 15.32 -0.40 -2.84
CA GLY A 261 14.02 -0.61 -3.48
C GLY A 261 13.27 0.68 -3.78
N GLY A 262 13.79 1.52 -4.67
CA GLY A 262 13.28 2.87 -4.94
C GLY A 262 11.76 2.96 -4.99
N SER A 263 11.10 2.06 -5.73
CA SER A 263 9.65 1.86 -5.61
C SER A 263 9.26 0.75 -4.64
N ILE A 264 9.92 -0.42 -4.71
CA ILE A 264 9.44 -1.62 -4.02
C ILE A 264 10.55 -2.31 -3.22
N THR A 265 10.24 -2.74 -2.00
CA THR A 265 11.12 -3.62 -1.22
C THR A 265 10.37 -4.87 -0.76
N PHE A 266 10.97 -6.03 -1.04
CA PHE A 266 10.49 -7.34 -0.63
C PHE A 266 11.44 -7.95 0.41
N ILE A 267 10.92 -8.37 1.55
CA ILE A 267 11.68 -8.98 2.64
C ILE A 267 11.05 -10.31 3.01
N ASP A 268 11.82 -11.39 2.95
CA ASP A 268 11.38 -12.76 3.25
C ASP A 268 10.05 -13.15 2.57
N THR A 269 9.81 -12.70 1.33
CA THR A 269 8.51 -12.93 0.65
C THR A 269 8.39 -14.36 0.13
N TYR A 270 7.31 -15.04 0.47
CA TYR A 270 7.06 -16.43 0.09
C TYR A 270 6.96 -16.60 -1.43
N SER A 271 6.23 -15.71 -2.10
CA SER A 271 6.12 -15.67 -3.56
C SER A 271 5.63 -14.31 -4.03
N THR A 272 6.32 -13.74 -5.00
CA THR A 272 5.98 -12.43 -5.58
C THR A 272 5.89 -12.54 -7.09
N TYR A 273 4.78 -12.08 -7.67
CA TYR A 273 4.56 -11.98 -9.10
C TYR A 273 4.30 -10.53 -9.50
N ILE A 274 5.02 -10.03 -10.51
CA ILE A 274 4.79 -8.72 -11.12
C ILE A 274 4.64 -8.92 -12.62
N THR A 275 3.50 -8.53 -13.20
CA THR A 275 3.23 -8.61 -14.64
C THR A 275 2.76 -7.24 -15.15
N TYR A 276 3.33 -6.73 -16.23
CA TYR A 276 3.09 -5.36 -16.71
C TYR A 276 3.39 -4.31 -15.63
N GLY A 277 4.65 -4.23 -15.21
CA GLY A 277 5.12 -3.20 -14.27
C GLY A 277 5.76 -2.03 -15.00
N TYR A 278 5.30 -0.81 -14.74
CA TYR A 278 5.82 0.41 -15.35
C TYR A 278 6.48 1.29 -14.28
N PHE A 279 7.75 1.63 -14.48
CA PHE A 279 8.54 2.40 -13.53
C PHE A 279 9.09 3.65 -14.21
N TYR A 280 8.59 4.81 -13.80
CA TYR A 280 8.99 6.11 -14.31
C TYR A 280 9.75 6.85 -13.23
N ASN A 281 11.03 7.12 -13.48
CA ASN A 281 11.89 7.92 -12.60
C ASN A 281 11.92 7.42 -11.14
N SER A 282 11.88 6.10 -10.94
CA SER A 282 12.08 5.47 -9.64
C SER A 282 13.56 5.38 -9.29
N THR A 283 13.96 5.76 -8.08
CA THR A 283 15.38 5.78 -7.68
C THR A 283 15.59 5.43 -6.21
N SER A 284 16.79 4.95 -5.86
CA SER A 284 17.18 4.56 -4.51
C SER A 284 18.55 5.11 -4.14
N GLY A 285 18.76 5.43 -2.87
CA GLY A 285 20.06 5.90 -2.35
C GLY A 285 21.11 4.78 -2.21
N LEU A 286 20.70 3.52 -2.06
CA LEU A 286 21.65 2.41 -1.89
C LEU A 286 21.65 1.41 -3.05
N LYS A 287 20.53 0.68 -3.25
CA LYS A 287 20.38 -0.36 -4.28
C LYS A 287 18.92 -0.61 -4.66
N GLY A 288 18.70 -1.03 -5.90
CA GLY A 288 17.38 -1.37 -6.43
C GLY A 288 16.43 -0.20 -6.68
N ASN A 289 16.78 0.74 -7.56
CA ASN A 289 15.99 1.85 -8.09
C ASN A 289 14.54 1.46 -8.45
N ILE A 290 14.32 0.28 -9.03
CA ILE A 290 12.97 -0.27 -9.21
C ILE A 290 12.56 -0.99 -7.93
N PHE A 291 13.24 -2.10 -7.64
CA PHE A 291 12.93 -2.94 -6.51
C PHE A 291 14.15 -3.56 -5.85
N SER A 292 14.01 -3.95 -4.59
CA SER A 292 14.96 -4.78 -3.88
C SER A 292 14.28 -6.01 -3.29
N ALA A 293 15.00 -7.13 -3.24
CA ALA A 293 14.59 -8.36 -2.58
C ALA A 293 15.64 -8.77 -1.54
N TYR A 294 15.18 -9.13 -0.35
CA TYR A 294 16.02 -9.48 0.79
C TYR A 294 15.54 -10.80 1.39
N GLY A 295 16.41 -11.81 1.45
CA GLY A 295 16.19 -13.01 2.26
C GLY A 295 17.04 -12.91 3.51
N GLU A 296 16.43 -12.60 4.66
CA GLU A 296 17.12 -12.58 5.95
C GLU A 296 17.01 -13.93 6.64
N ASN A 297 15.77 -14.40 6.75
CA ASN A 297 15.43 -15.64 7.45
C ASN A 297 14.90 -16.69 6.47
N ASN A 298 14.34 -16.25 5.34
CA ASN A 298 13.74 -17.10 4.32
C ASN A 298 14.18 -16.69 2.92
N GLU A 299 14.01 -17.58 1.95
CA GLU A 299 14.20 -17.23 0.55
C GLU A 299 13.15 -16.20 0.10
N SER A 300 13.62 -15.12 -0.54
CA SER A 300 12.74 -14.18 -1.25
C SER A 300 12.63 -14.55 -2.73
N ASN A 301 11.44 -14.96 -3.16
CA ASN A 301 11.17 -15.43 -4.52
C ASN A 301 10.34 -14.42 -5.34
N VAL A 302 10.93 -13.88 -6.41
CA VAL A 302 10.31 -12.83 -7.25
C VAL A 302 10.29 -13.25 -8.72
N VAL A 303 9.11 -13.20 -9.34
CA VAL A 303 8.87 -13.50 -10.74
C VAL A 303 8.31 -12.27 -11.43
N LEU A 304 9.02 -11.77 -12.43
CA LEU A 304 8.67 -10.57 -13.18
C LEU A 304 8.42 -10.89 -14.65
N ARG A 305 7.39 -10.29 -15.24
CA ARG A 305 7.04 -10.41 -16.66
C ARG A 305 6.67 -9.05 -17.24
N GLU A 306 7.28 -8.71 -18.37
CA GLU A 306 6.98 -7.49 -19.13
C GLU A 306 7.12 -6.24 -18.26
N ILE A 307 8.38 -5.94 -17.89
CA ILE A 307 8.75 -4.81 -17.04
C ILE A 307 9.32 -3.69 -17.90
N TYR A 308 8.86 -2.47 -17.65
CA TYR A 308 9.25 -1.26 -18.37
C TYR A 308 9.80 -0.22 -17.41
N GLN A 309 11.02 0.25 -17.65
CA GLN A 309 11.66 1.32 -16.88
C GLN A 309 12.02 2.51 -17.79
N TYR A 310 11.64 3.70 -17.35
CA TYR A 310 11.97 4.96 -18.01
C TYR A 310 12.58 5.91 -16.98
N GLY A 311 13.88 6.18 -17.08
CA GLY A 311 14.55 7.13 -16.20
C GLY A 311 14.58 8.55 -16.77
N ASN A 312 15.06 9.49 -15.95
CA ASN A 312 15.33 10.87 -16.35
C ASN A 312 16.77 11.27 -15.99
N CYS A 313 17.71 10.83 -16.83
CA CYS A 313 19.14 11.13 -16.66
C CYS A 313 19.52 12.56 -17.05
N THR A 314 18.64 13.31 -17.72
CA THR A 314 18.93 14.65 -18.26
C THR A 314 18.92 15.77 -17.23
N ASN A 315 18.24 15.59 -16.09
CA ASN A 315 18.17 16.59 -15.01
C ASN A 315 19.21 16.39 -13.89
N HIS A 316 19.97 15.30 -13.91
CA HIS A 316 20.92 14.95 -12.85
C HIS A 316 22.31 14.73 -13.45
N LYS A 317 23.11 15.81 -13.52
CA LYS A 317 24.56 15.72 -13.78
C LYS A 317 25.29 15.04 -12.60
N TYR A 318 25.10 13.73 -12.41
CA TYR A 318 26.01 12.83 -11.68
C TYR A 318 25.80 12.56 -10.17
N ASN A 319 24.56 12.32 -9.71
CA ASN A 319 24.33 11.45 -8.55
C ASN A 319 23.63 10.18 -9.02
N VAL A 320 24.43 9.13 -9.22
CA VAL A 320 23.96 7.81 -9.64
C VAL A 320 24.25 6.87 -8.49
N GLU A 321 23.21 6.60 -7.71
CA GLU A 321 23.25 5.59 -6.66
C GLU A 321 22.14 4.57 -6.94
N GLY A 322 22.38 3.35 -6.49
CA GLY A 322 21.43 2.26 -6.62
C GLY A 322 21.43 1.51 -7.94
N SER A 323 20.94 0.27 -7.88
CA SER A 323 20.86 -0.65 -9.02
C SER A 323 19.52 -0.66 -9.72
N ILE A 324 19.34 -1.27 -10.89
CA ILE A 324 17.97 -1.48 -11.42
C ILE A 324 17.18 -2.30 -10.40
N PHE A 325 17.76 -3.43 -10.01
CA PHE A 325 17.27 -4.25 -8.90
C PHE A 325 18.42 -4.84 -8.10
N SER A 326 18.12 -5.28 -6.89
CA SER A 326 19.07 -6.00 -6.05
C SER A 326 18.46 -7.20 -5.36
N LEU A 327 19.28 -8.23 -5.16
CA LEU A 327 18.97 -9.38 -4.31
C LEU A 327 20.03 -9.48 -3.22
N THR A 328 19.61 -9.69 -1.98
CA THR A 328 20.54 -9.93 -0.86
C THR A 328 20.10 -11.15 -0.08
N GLY A 329 21.04 -12.03 0.23
CA GLY A 329 20.78 -13.29 0.91
C GLY A 329 20.20 -14.37 -0.03
N PRO A 330 19.64 -15.45 0.54
CA PRO A 330 19.03 -16.53 -0.23
C PRO A 330 17.76 -16.06 -0.94
N GLY A 331 17.57 -16.47 -2.19
CA GLY A 331 16.39 -16.14 -2.97
C GLY A 331 16.57 -16.34 -4.46
N TYR A 332 15.51 -16.06 -5.19
CA TYR A 332 15.47 -16.20 -6.64
C TYR A 332 14.71 -15.07 -7.31
N ILE A 333 15.31 -14.49 -8.35
CA ILE A 333 14.65 -13.56 -9.27
C ILE A 333 14.57 -14.20 -10.65
N TYR A 334 13.35 -14.34 -11.16
CA TYR A 334 13.11 -14.62 -12.58
C TYR A 334 12.53 -13.40 -13.26
N MET A 335 13.09 -13.01 -14.40
CA MET A 335 12.56 -11.92 -15.20
C MET A 335 12.41 -12.34 -16.65
N LYS A 336 11.22 -12.15 -17.20
CA LYS A 336 10.94 -12.37 -18.62
C LYS A 336 10.50 -11.05 -19.25
N ILE A 337 11.27 -10.58 -20.22
CA ILE A 337 11.06 -9.34 -20.95
C ILE A 337 11.22 -8.12 -20.05
N TYR A 338 12.37 -7.46 -20.18
CA TYR A 338 12.70 -6.19 -19.55
C TYR A 338 13.04 -5.16 -20.62
N TYR A 339 12.43 -3.99 -20.52
CA TYR A 339 12.74 -2.83 -21.36
C TYR A 339 13.12 -1.65 -20.49
N GLY A 340 14.34 -1.15 -20.66
CA GLY A 340 14.84 0.05 -19.99
C GLY A 340 15.24 1.13 -20.99
N LYS A 341 14.90 2.38 -20.72
CA LYS A 341 15.36 3.56 -21.48
C LYS A 341 15.77 4.70 -20.56
N ASN A 342 16.85 5.38 -20.91
CA ASN A 342 17.40 6.51 -20.14
C ASN A 342 17.66 6.13 -18.68
N VAL A 343 18.29 4.97 -18.47
CA VAL A 343 18.46 4.40 -17.13
C VAL A 343 19.75 4.91 -16.49
N CYS A 344 19.64 5.32 -15.24
CA CYS A 344 20.73 5.82 -14.41
C CYS A 344 20.89 4.87 -13.23
N PHE A 345 22.03 4.21 -13.12
CA PHE A 345 22.33 3.33 -11.99
C PHE A 345 23.81 3.36 -11.62
N GLY A 346 24.11 3.00 -10.37
CA GLY A 346 25.44 2.55 -9.98
C GLY A 346 25.73 1.23 -10.69
N ASP A 347 25.29 0.11 -10.10
CA ASP A 347 25.34 -1.22 -10.72
C ASP A 347 24.00 -1.55 -11.37
N ALA A 348 23.88 -2.17 -12.54
CA ALA A 348 22.52 -2.48 -13.05
C ALA A 348 21.86 -3.59 -12.23
N ILE A 349 22.61 -4.65 -11.95
CA ILE A 349 22.17 -5.82 -11.20
C ILE A 349 23.17 -6.01 -10.06
N HIS A 350 22.69 -5.92 -8.82
CA HIS A 350 23.53 -6.13 -7.63
C HIS A 350 23.04 -7.33 -6.81
N ILE A 351 23.88 -8.36 -6.71
CA ILE A 351 23.58 -9.56 -5.94
C ILE A 351 24.57 -9.72 -4.80
N GLU A 352 24.05 -9.82 -3.58
CA GLU A 352 24.83 -10.04 -2.37
C GLU A 352 24.44 -11.39 -1.75
N GLY A 353 25.42 -12.24 -1.45
CA GLY A 353 25.17 -13.62 -0.99
C GLY A 353 25.02 -14.63 -2.13
N ASP A 354 24.21 -15.68 -1.92
CA ASP A 354 24.12 -16.85 -2.81
C ASP A 354 22.84 -16.87 -3.69
N GLY A 355 22.28 -15.69 -3.96
CA GLY A 355 21.06 -15.53 -4.74
C GLY A 355 21.14 -16.06 -6.18
N LYS A 356 19.99 -16.44 -6.74
CA LYS A 356 19.86 -16.93 -8.12
C LYS A 356 19.08 -15.92 -8.98
N VAL A 357 19.56 -15.64 -10.18
CA VAL A 357 18.91 -14.72 -11.11
C VAL A 357 18.85 -15.33 -12.50
N GLY A 358 17.65 -15.40 -13.07
CA GLY A 358 17.43 -15.81 -14.46
C GLY A 358 16.66 -14.73 -15.22
N ILE A 359 17.24 -14.21 -16.29
CA ILE A 359 16.64 -13.15 -17.12
C ILE A 359 16.55 -13.63 -18.56
N SER A 360 15.40 -13.46 -19.20
CA SER A 360 15.19 -13.75 -20.63
C SER A 360 14.59 -12.54 -21.33
N GLY A 361 15.25 -12.05 -22.39
CA GLY A 361 14.85 -10.84 -23.11
C GLY A 361 15.12 -9.58 -22.31
N PHE A 362 16.38 -9.14 -22.26
CA PHE A 362 16.80 -7.95 -21.52
C PHE A 362 17.28 -6.86 -22.48
N TYR A 363 16.48 -5.81 -22.64
CA TYR A 363 16.70 -4.75 -23.63
C TYR A 363 16.84 -3.42 -22.93
N VAL A 364 18.01 -2.79 -23.03
CA VAL A 364 18.24 -1.49 -22.39
C VAL A 364 19.00 -0.57 -23.32
N GLU A 365 18.50 0.66 -23.46
CA GLU A 365 19.14 1.74 -24.21
C GLU A 365 19.38 2.97 -23.35
N ASP A 366 20.43 3.71 -23.72
CA ASP A 366 20.83 4.97 -23.08
C ASP A 366 21.12 4.76 -21.58
N ILE A 367 22.20 4.02 -21.33
CA ILE A 367 22.65 3.59 -20.00
C ILE A 367 23.70 4.57 -19.48
N TYR A 368 23.48 5.11 -18.29
CA TYR A 368 24.42 6.02 -17.64
C TYR A 368 24.87 5.43 -16.30
N SER A 369 26.18 5.22 -16.15
CA SER A 369 26.80 4.72 -14.91
C SER A 369 27.98 5.59 -14.46
N LYS A 370 28.22 5.62 -13.15
CA LYS A 370 29.33 6.34 -12.49
C LYS A 370 30.01 5.46 -11.44
N TYR A 371 31.21 5.85 -11.03
CA TYR A 371 32.01 5.30 -9.93
C TYR A 371 32.56 3.90 -10.23
N GLU A 372 32.90 3.14 -9.18
CA GLU A 372 33.43 1.77 -9.25
C GLU A 372 32.31 0.73 -9.39
N ASN A 373 31.43 0.97 -10.36
CA ASN A 373 30.28 0.13 -10.59
C ASN A 373 30.42 -0.66 -11.89
N SER A 374 29.59 -1.68 -12.01
CA SER A 374 29.57 -2.63 -13.12
C SER A 374 28.13 -2.95 -13.46
N PHE A 375 27.87 -3.30 -14.72
CA PHE A 375 26.51 -3.68 -15.11
C PHE A 375 25.97 -4.85 -14.25
N ILE A 376 26.79 -5.87 -13.97
CA ILE A 376 26.50 -6.91 -12.97
C ILE A 376 27.58 -6.90 -11.89
N LYS A 377 27.18 -6.76 -10.63
CA LYS A 377 28.06 -6.84 -9.47
C LYS A 377 27.62 -7.93 -8.51
N THR A 378 28.58 -8.72 -8.04
CA THR A 378 28.37 -9.68 -6.95
C THR A 378 29.26 -9.41 -5.75
N SER A 379 28.73 -9.59 -4.54
CA SER A 379 29.46 -9.36 -3.29
C SER A 379 29.10 -10.38 -2.21
N ASN A 380 30.01 -10.54 -1.24
CA ASN A 380 29.80 -11.30 0.00
C ASN A 380 29.11 -12.68 -0.17
N PRO A 381 29.67 -13.59 -0.99
CA PRO A 381 29.14 -14.95 -1.11
C PRO A 381 29.21 -15.68 0.24
N GLU A 382 28.18 -16.43 0.61
CA GLU A 382 28.20 -17.23 1.83
C GLU A 382 28.76 -18.64 1.57
N THR A 383 28.44 -19.22 0.40
CA THR A 383 28.90 -20.54 -0.01
C THR A 383 29.58 -20.51 -1.38
N LYS A 384 28.85 -20.80 -2.46
CA LYS A 384 29.37 -20.86 -3.84
C LYS A 384 29.31 -19.50 -4.53
N GLY A 385 28.58 -18.53 -3.97
CA GLY A 385 28.24 -17.29 -4.62
C GLY A 385 27.03 -17.41 -5.55
N PRO A 386 26.58 -16.28 -6.11
CA PRO A 386 25.34 -16.21 -6.85
C PRO A 386 25.43 -16.89 -8.22
N ASN A 387 24.27 -17.26 -8.76
CA ASN A 387 24.16 -17.81 -10.11
C ASN A 387 23.24 -16.92 -10.96
N ILE A 388 23.83 -16.24 -11.94
CA ILE A 388 23.19 -15.25 -12.80
C ILE A 388 23.24 -15.75 -14.25
N SER A 389 22.08 -15.89 -14.88
CA SER A 389 21.96 -16.16 -16.32
C SER A 389 21.10 -15.11 -16.99
N ILE A 390 21.59 -14.55 -18.10
CA ILE A 390 20.88 -13.59 -18.95
C ILE A 390 20.88 -14.11 -20.39
N THR A 391 19.71 -14.37 -20.94
CA THR A 391 19.48 -14.81 -22.33
C THR A 391 18.82 -13.69 -23.13
N ASP A 392 19.13 -13.58 -24.42
CA ASP A 392 18.60 -12.54 -25.31
C ASP A 392 18.83 -11.12 -24.77
N CYS A 393 20.10 -10.77 -24.53
CA CYS A 393 20.49 -9.46 -23.99
C CYS A 393 20.92 -8.47 -25.09
N LEU A 394 20.39 -7.26 -25.05
CA LEU A 394 20.77 -6.15 -25.91
C LEU A 394 20.98 -4.88 -25.09
N LEU A 395 22.22 -4.42 -25.03
CA LEU A 395 22.60 -3.15 -24.40
C LEU A 395 23.02 -2.16 -25.49
N LYS A 396 22.44 -0.95 -25.48
CA LYS A 396 22.76 0.13 -26.42
C LYS A 396 23.16 1.40 -25.68
N ASN A 397 24.14 2.12 -26.23
CA ASN A 397 24.59 3.43 -25.75
C ASN A 397 24.95 3.42 -24.25
N ILE A 398 26.04 2.74 -23.91
CA ILE A 398 26.57 2.73 -22.54
C ILE A 398 27.53 3.90 -22.36
N TYR A 399 27.17 4.82 -21.47
CA TYR A 399 27.97 5.96 -21.05
C TYR A 399 28.50 5.71 -19.64
N HIS A 400 29.80 5.46 -19.52
CA HIS A 400 30.44 5.26 -18.21
C HIS A 400 31.39 6.42 -17.90
N ASN A 401 31.13 7.13 -16.81
CA ASN A 401 32.03 8.15 -16.29
C ASN A 401 32.75 7.63 -15.02
N HIS A 402 33.98 7.17 -15.20
CA HIS A 402 34.78 6.60 -14.12
C HIS A 402 35.67 7.65 -13.46
N GLU A 403 35.66 7.69 -12.13
CA GLU A 403 36.70 8.36 -11.34
C GLU A 403 37.87 7.38 -11.03
N PHE A 404 37.61 6.07 -11.06
CA PHE A 404 38.55 4.99 -10.77
C PHE A 404 38.37 3.82 -11.75
N TYR A 405 39.39 2.97 -11.90
CA TYR A 405 39.31 1.79 -12.77
C TYR A 405 38.28 0.78 -12.22
N SER A 406 37.24 0.46 -13.01
CA SER A 406 36.28 -0.59 -12.67
C SER A 406 35.82 -1.37 -13.90
N ALA A 407 35.27 -2.57 -13.67
CA ALA A 407 34.71 -3.39 -14.74
C ALA A 407 33.41 -2.77 -15.27
N LEU A 408 33.34 -2.50 -16.58
CA LEU A 408 32.13 -1.96 -17.20
C LEU A 408 30.94 -2.93 -17.11
N LEU A 409 31.17 -4.21 -17.41
CA LEU A 409 30.09 -5.19 -17.61
C LEU A 409 29.88 -6.11 -16.42
N ILE A 410 30.94 -6.71 -15.88
CA ILE A 410 30.80 -7.78 -14.88
C ILE A 410 31.92 -7.67 -13.85
N SER A 411 31.55 -7.62 -12.57
CA SER A 411 32.43 -7.80 -11.43
C SER A 411 31.89 -8.94 -10.57
N ILE A 412 32.56 -10.09 -10.58
CA ILE A 412 32.14 -11.28 -9.82
C ILE A 412 33.22 -11.64 -8.80
N ASN A 413 32.88 -11.60 -7.52
CA ASN A 413 33.77 -12.03 -6.42
C ASN A 413 33.73 -13.54 -6.18
N SER A 414 32.61 -14.19 -6.47
CA SER A 414 32.41 -15.65 -6.54
C SER A 414 31.11 -15.95 -7.28
N GLY A 415 30.87 -17.22 -7.62
CA GLY A 415 29.67 -17.67 -8.30
C GLY A 415 29.83 -17.75 -9.80
N ILE A 416 28.71 -17.66 -10.52
CA ILE A 416 28.66 -17.83 -11.97
C ILE A 416 27.78 -16.74 -12.56
N GLY A 417 28.30 -16.00 -13.54
CA GLY A 417 27.54 -15.13 -14.41
C GLY A 417 27.66 -15.59 -15.86
N ARG A 418 26.55 -15.75 -16.56
CA ARG A 418 26.51 -16.19 -17.96
C ARG A 418 25.63 -15.30 -18.81
N PHE A 419 26.12 -14.98 -20.00
CA PHE A 419 25.33 -14.43 -21.08
C PHE A 419 25.11 -15.54 -22.11
N GLU A 420 23.86 -15.83 -22.39
CA GLU A 420 23.45 -16.87 -23.32
C GLU A 420 22.81 -16.21 -24.55
N LYS A 421 23.01 -16.83 -25.71
CA LYS A 421 22.47 -16.34 -26.96
C LYS A 421 20.98 -16.67 -27.06
#